data_AF-A0A8T1VTV2-F1
#
_entry.id   AF-A0A8T1VTV2-F1
#
_cell.length_a   1.000
_cell.length_b   1.000
_cell.length_c   1.000
_cell.angle_alpha   90.00
_cell.angle_beta   90.00
_cell.angle_gamma   90.00
#
_symmetry.space_group_name_H-M   'P 1'
#
loop_
_entity.id
_entity.type
_entity.pdbx_description
1 polymer ?
#
loop_
_entity_poly.entity_id
_entity_poly.type
_entity_poly.pdbx_seq_one_letter_code
_entity_poly.pdbx_strand_id
1 'polypeptide(L)'
;MGLSKVRNMLEEMNKSYRRGSQHSGSSGVSSFSTQQSDNFDSEDKLFKLPSDAKMLRRARDVHTSIDFMALEAGPEHSGQGGPWQRVETSNRFVVFRRQVTVHADGNQLPGLEVMCAGRLDASLEEVASILRPTSEADFAGITQGLYPKSFVFGSLDRDVPCSGVPEEEPQSNNHEPAENPGVKACEYSEVSSSDSRGPVKVVDDDTSHSHAPLLVDFLAASLTNAPVGGADRVAVLAVVRTLLQHNEASDDSEYDDSYNDDDDGDEGFDCNQQNDNMALVELGTYLSDETLLPELADCVLANAERRTYHIDLPDDPATSVPSSVIPSHDSDRLEMIKDNGLLQLAYQLAPLKSIPDSFDNACDVRDLELLCQLAVRATGCSEAFVTVMGVKHNHILAATHPAFCHAAVPRQQTMCQHTILTSKPFVASHPEADVRFHQIEAVKLLRIRYYVGFPVTVKFDDNNSSSEMPVGTLCCIDSNARSELTRSQYATMKRLTDAASRLIQLKGRQVQQQLDPKLVSKPDFPMAA
;
A
#
# COMPACT_ATOMS: atom_id res chain seq x y z
N MET A 1 10.88 -16.36 -15.13
CA MET A 1 9.98 -17.20 -14.32
C MET A 1 8.58 -17.08 -14.91
N GLY A 2 7.84 -18.17 -15.11
CA GLY A 2 6.49 -18.11 -15.72
C GLY A 2 5.42 -17.75 -14.69
N LEU A 3 4.34 -17.09 -15.13
CA LEU A 3 3.16 -16.74 -14.30
C LEU A 3 2.62 -17.95 -13.53
N SER A 4 2.66 -19.14 -14.12
CA SER A 4 2.22 -20.39 -13.48
C SER A 4 2.94 -20.72 -12.17
N LYS A 5 4.25 -20.42 -12.06
CA LYS A 5 5.00 -20.67 -10.82
C LYS A 5 4.61 -19.67 -9.72
N VAL A 6 4.46 -18.39 -10.09
CA VAL A 6 3.98 -17.35 -9.18
C VAL A 6 2.58 -17.71 -8.67
N ARG A 7 1.70 -18.15 -9.55
CA ARG A 7 0.37 -18.62 -9.20
C ARG A 7 0.38 -19.80 -8.23
N ASN A 8 1.17 -20.84 -8.48
CA ASN A 8 1.27 -21.99 -7.57
C ASN A 8 1.73 -21.58 -6.16
N MET A 9 2.71 -20.67 -6.10
CA MET A 9 3.20 -20.11 -4.83
C MET A 9 2.09 -19.36 -4.07
N LEU A 10 1.33 -18.51 -4.78
CA LEU A 10 0.21 -17.78 -4.19
C LEU A 10 -0.91 -18.72 -3.71
N GLU A 11 -1.15 -19.82 -4.42
CA GLU A 11 -2.12 -20.86 -4.03
C GLU A 11 -1.66 -21.61 -2.77
N GLU A 12 -0.38 -21.96 -2.63
CA GLU A 12 0.17 -22.57 -1.41
C GLU A 12 0.00 -21.65 -0.19
N MET A 13 0.29 -20.37 -0.34
CA MET A 13 0.12 -19.40 0.74
C MET A 13 -1.35 -19.24 1.16
N ASN A 14 -2.27 -19.17 0.20
CA ASN A 14 -3.71 -19.08 0.50
C ASN A 14 -4.19 -20.31 1.29
N LYS A 15 -3.65 -21.51 1.03
CA LYS A 15 -3.96 -22.71 1.84
C LYS A 15 -3.53 -22.55 3.30
N SER A 16 -2.37 -21.93 3.56
CA SER A 16 -1.89 -21.64 4.92
C SER A 16 -2.82 -20.67 5.66
N TYR A 17 -3.27 -19.59 5.01
CA TYR A 17 -4.20 -18.64 5.62
C TYR A 17 -5.55 -19.25 6.00
N ARG A 18 -6.09 -20.15 5.17
CA ARG A 18 -7.36 -20.83 5.47
C ARG A 18 -7.30 -21.73 6.71
N ARG A 19 -6.11 -22.16 7.15
CA ARG A 19 -5.95 -22.93 8.38
C ARG A 19 -5.84 -22.07 9.64
N GLY A 20 -5.48 -20.79 9.51
CA GLY A 20 -5.26 -19.88 10.65
C GLY A 20 -6.47 -19.01 11.05
N SER A 21 -7.44 -18.81 10.15
CA SER A 21 -8.59 -17.92 10.39
C SER A 21 -9.79 -18.67 10.98
N GLN A 22 -9.66 -19.09 12.23
CA GLN A 22 -10.78 -19.37 13.12
C GLN A 22 -10.38 -18.85 14.49
N HIS A 23 -10.71 -17.60 14.84
CA HIS A 23 -11.06 -17.13 16.20
C HIS A 23 -11.09 -15.60 16.29
N SER A 24 -12.01 -15.10 17.13
CA SER A 24 -12.28 -13.72 17.59
C SER A 24 -13.06 -12.82 16.61
N GLY A 25 -14.21 -12.23 16.93
CA GLY A 25 -14.95 -12.10 18.19
C GLY A 25 -15.11 -10.63 18.58
N SER A 26 -16.19 -10.01 18.09
CA SER A 26 -16.59 -8.60 18.32
C SER A 26 -16.77 -8.24 19.80
N SER A 27 -16.47 -6.99 20.16
CA SER A 27 -16.90 -6.36 21.42
C SER A 27 -17.07 -4.85 21.21
N GLY A 28 -18.32 -4.38 21.33
CA GLY A 28 -18.68 -2.96 21.28
C GLY A 28 -18.69 -2.30 22.67
N VAL A 29 -18.54 -0.98 22.72
CA VAL A 29 -18.73 -0.17 23.93
C VAL A 29 -19.46 1.14 23.61
N SER A 30 -20.32 1.51 24.55
CA SER A 30 -21.35 2.55 24.63
C SER A 30 -20.86 4.00 24.73
N SER A 31 -21.67 4.93 24.19
CA SER A 31 -21.49 6.40 24.27
C SER A 31 -22.24 7.04 25.46
N PHE A 32 -21.69 8.13 26.00
CA PHE A 32 -22.26 8.95 27.08
C PHE A 32 -22.94 10.22 26.52
N SER A 33 -24.05 10.62 27.17
CA SER A 33 -24.92 11.74 26.82
C SER A 33 -24.58 13.02 27.62
N THR A 34 -24.78 14.21 27.05
CA THR A 34 -24.96 15.47 27.81
C THR A 34 -25.97 16.39 27.12
N GLN A 35 -26.69 17.12 27.97
CA GLN A 35 -27.98 17.77 27.76
C GLN A 35 -27.98 19.11 27.01
N GLN A 36 -29.20 19.43 26.56
CA GLN A 36 -29.74 20.63 25.92
C GLN A 36 -29.42 21.98 26.60
N SER A 37 -29.47 23.04 25.79
CA SER A 37 -29.99 24.35 26.20
C SER A 37 -30.83 24.98 25.08
N ASP A 38 -32.02 25.42 25.46
CA ASP A 38 -33.09 25.99 24.63
C ASP A 38 -32.91 27.49 24.28
N ASN A 39 -33.72 27.86 23.28
CA ASN A 39 -34.25 29.20 22.93
C ASN A 39 -33.41 30.13 22.05
N PHE A 40 -33.92 30.42 20.85
CA PHE A 40 -34.68 31.66 20.60
C PHE A 40 -35.38 31.57 19.23
N ASP A 41 -36.71 31.69 19.24
CA ASP A 41 -37.52 31.88 18.03
C ASP A 41 -37.28 33.29 17.48
N SER A 42 -37.02 33.37 16.18
CA SER A 42 -37.23 34.59 15.40
C SER A 42 -37.69 34.19 14.01
N GLU A 43 -38.95 34.52 13.75
CA GLU A 43 -39.60 34.42 12.46
C GLU A 43 -38.93 35.37 11.49
N ASP A 44 -38.04 34.82 10.67
CA ASP A 44 -37.82 35.27 9.31
C ASP A 44 -37.87 34.01 8.44
N LYS A 45 -38.52 34.09 7.27
CA LYS A 45 -38.46 33.03 6.24
C LYS A 45 -37.04 33.00 5.62
N LEU A 46 -36.05 32.76 6.47
CA LEU A 46 -34.73 32.31 6.07
C LEU A 46 -34.93 30.88 5.57
N PHE A 47 -34.43 30.56 4.38
CA PHE A 47 -34.38 29.19 3.89
C PHE A 47 -33.62 28.35 4.93
N LYS A 48 -34.35 27.68 5.85
CA LYS A 48 -33.75 26.77 6.81
C LYS A 48 -33.12 25.66 6.00
N LEU A 49 -31.79 25.63 5.99
CA LEU A 49 -31.01 24.56 5.40
C LEU A 49 -31.54 23.22 5.96
N PRO A 50 -31.64 22.18 5.13
CA PRO A 50 -32.05 20.87 5.61
C PRO A 50 -31.19 20.46 6.82
N SER A 51 -31.81 19.87 7.85
CA SER A 51 -31.05 19.26 8.93
C SER A 51 -30.23 18.09 8.39
N ASP A 52 -29.15 17.73 9.09
CA ASP A 52 -28.29 16.61 8.71
C ASP A 52 -29.08 15.30 8.64
N ALA A 53 -29.98 15.07 9.60
CA ALA A 53 -30.91 13.94 9.57
C ALA A 53 -31.81 13.94 8.31
N LYS A 54 -32.26 15.10 7.85
CA LYS A 54 -33.06 15.23 6.62
C LYS A 54 -32.23 15.00 5.37
N MET A 55 -30.97 15.45 5.34
CA MET A 55 -30.05 15.17 4.24
C MET A 55 -29.69 13.69 4.17
N LEU A 56 -29.35 13.07 5.30
CA LEU A 56 -29.07 11.63 5.40
C LEU A 56 -30.27 10.79 4.97
N ARG A 57 -31.48 11.16 5.40
CA ARG A 57 -32.70 10.48 4.96
C ARG A 57 -32.88 10.58 3.45
N ARG A 58 -32.76 11.77 2.86
CA ARG A 58 -32.84 11.96 1.40
C ARG A 58 -31.79 11.14 0.65
N ALA A 59 -30.55 11.11 1.14
CA ALA A 59 -29.48 10.32 0.53
C ALA A 59 -29.78 8.82 0.59
N ARG A 60 -30.28 8.33 1.73
CA ARG A 60 -30.69 6.93 1.91
C ARG A 60 -31.89 6.58 1.03
N ASP A 61 -32.92 7.42 0.98
CA ASP A 61 -34.10 7.23 0.14
C ASP A 61 -33.68 7.09 -1.34
N VAL A 62 -32.81 7.98 -1.82
CA VAL A 62 -32.23 7.91 -3.17
C VAL A 62 -31.47 6.60 -3.36
N HIS A 63 -30.56 6.24 -2.44
CA HIS A 63 -29.78 5.01 -2.53
C HIS A 63 -30.67 3.76 -2.58
N THR A 64 -31.73 3.69 -1.77
CA THR A 64 -32.67 2.56 -1.74
C THR A 64 -33.59 2.50 -2.95
N SER A 65 -33.83 3.63 -3.62
CA SER A 65 -34.68 3.69 -4.81
C SER A 65 -33.97 3.28 -6.11
N ILE A 66 -32.64 3.13 -6.06
CA ILE A 66 -31.81 2.78 -7.22
C ILE A 66 -31.36 1.32 -7.09
N ASP A 67 -31.70 0.51 -8.09
CA ASP A 67 -31.17 -0.84 -8.24
C ASP A 67 -29.81 -0.76 -8.96
N PHE A 68 -28.74 -0.60 -8.19
CA PHE A 68 -27.37 -0.50 -8.71
C PHE A 68 -26.92 -1.79 -9.42
N MET A 69 -27.41 -2.95 -9.00
CA MET A 69 -27.08 -4.24 -9.62
C MET A 69 -27.69 -4.35 -11.03
N ALA A 70 -28.94 -3.90 -11.19
CA ALA A 70 -29.57 -3.83 -12.51
C ALA A 70 -28.89 -2.81 -13.43
N LEU A 71 -28.40 -1.68 -12.89
CA LEU A 71 -27.63 -0.70 -13.66
C LEU A 71 -26.26 -1.24 -14.10
N GLU A 72 -25.60 -2.03 -13.26
CA GLU A 72 -24.31 -2.66 -13.57
C GLU A 72 -24.41 -3.67 -14.72
N ALA A 73 -25.49 -4.46 -14.77
CA ALA A 73 -25.78 -5.38 -15.88
C ALA A 73 -26.04 -4.65 -17.22
N GLY A 74 -26.10 -3.33 -17.20
CA GLY A 74 -26.40 -2.45 -18.32
C GLY A 74 -27.76 -1.76 -18.09
N PRO A 75 -27.84 -0.42 -18.14
CA PRO A 75 -29.09 0.34 -17.94
C PRO A 75 -30.28 -0.14 -18.81
N GLU A 76 -29.95 -0.74 -19.94
CA GLU A 76 -30.87 -1.28 -20.96
C GLU A 76 -31.22 -2.77 -20.77
N HIS A 77 -30.50 -3.51 -19.92
CA HIS A 77 -30.38 -4.97 -19.97
C HIS A 77 -31.30 -5.78 -19.04
N SER A 78 -32.22 -5.15 -18.30
CA SER A 78 -33.13 -5.88 -17.42
C SER A 78 -34.23 -6.62 -18.20
N GLY A 79 -33.92 -7.78 -18.81
CA GLY A 79 -34.83 -8.86 -19.27
C GLY A 79 -35.99 -8.56 -20.23
N GLN A 80 -36.36 -7.30 -20.41
CA GLN A 80 -37.56 -6.77 -21.08
C GLN A 80 -37.31 -5.34 -21.60
N GLY A 81 -36.04 -4.96 -21.85
CA GLY A 81 -35.69 -3.57 -22.17
C GLY A 81 -35.89 -2.68 -20.94
N GLY A 82 -34.79 -2.43 -20.22
CA GLY A 82 -34.83 -1.61 -19.01
C GLY A 82 -35.48 -0.24 -19.23
N PRO A 83 -35.94 0.43 -18.14
CA PRO A 83 -36.67 1.70 -18.26
C PRO A 83 -35.82 2.83 -18.87
N TRP A 84 -34.50 2.63 -18.96
CA TRP A 84 -33.55 3.57 -19.50
C TRP A 84 -33.37 3.42 -21.01
N GLN A 85 -33.69 4.50 -21.72
CA GLN A 85 -33.45 4.65 -23.15
C GLN A 85 -32.15 5.39 -23.39
N ARG A 86 -31.25 4.80 -24.17
CA ARG A 86 -30.03 5.49 -24.64
C ARG A 86 -30.40 6.67 -25.53
N VAL A 87 -29.83 7.84 -25.25
CA VAL A 87 -30.10 9.10 -25.95
C VAL A 87 -28.94 9.48 -26.85
N GLU A 88 -27.75 9.58 -26.26
CA GLU A 88 -26.56 10.10 -26.94
C GLU A 88 -25.31 9.41 -26.37
N THR A 89 -24.28 9.30 -27.20
CA THR A 89 -22.94 8.91 -26.77
C THR A 89 -21.98 10.04 -27.10
N SER A 90 -21.25 10.52 -26.10
CA SER A 90 -20.19 11.52 -26.25
C SER A 90 -18.90 10.99 -25.64
N ASN A 91 -17.90 10.73 -26.49
CA ASN A 91 -16.64 10.11 -26.11
C ASN A 91 -16.84 8.79 -25.34
N ARG A 92 -16.47 8.75 -24.04
CA ARG A 92 -16.57 7.58 -23.16
C ARG A 92 -17.83 7.56 -22.29
N PHE A 93 -18.74 8.49 -22.51
CA PHE A 93 -19.96 8.64 -21.74
C PHE A 93 -21.19 8.41 -22.62
N VAL A 94 -22.18 7.75 -22.04
CA VAL A 94 -23.46 7.43 -22.64
C VAL A 94 -24.54 8.04 -21.77
N VAL A 95 -25.43 8.80 -22.40
CA VAL A 95 -26.57 9.43 -21.74
C VAL A 95 -27.81 8.56 -21.94
N PHE A 96 -28.52 8.30 -20.85
CA PHE A 96 -29.76 7.59 -20.79
C PHE A 96 -30.86 8.50 -20.25
N ARG A 97 -32.10 8.22 -20.65
CA ARG A 97 -33.29 8.86 -20.09
C ARG A 97 -34.34 7.83 -19.72
N ARG A 98 -35.13 8.10 -18.69
CA ARG A 98 -36.35 7.37 -18.40
C ARG A 98 -37.47 8.33 -18.05
N GLN A 99 -38.69 7.98 -18.46
CA GLN A 99 -39.87 8.71 -18.04
C GLN A 99 -40.29 8.21 -16.66
N VAL A 100 -40.56 9.14 -15.74
CA VAL A 100 -41.06 8.83 -14.39
C VAL A 100 -42.35 9.58 -14.14
N THR A 101 -43.13 9.13 -13.17
CA THR A 101 -44.30 9.88 -12.70
C THR A 101 -43.93 10.51 -11.36
N VAL A 102 -43.92 11.83 -11.31
CA VAL A 102 -43.63 12.57 -10.08
C VAL A 102 -44.95 12.91 -9.41
N HIS A 103 -45.06 12.56 -8.12
CA HIS A 103 -46.20 12.92 -7.29
C HIS A 103 -45.89 14.21 -6.55
N ALA A 104 -46.57 15.30 -6.92
CA ALA A 104 -46.49 16.58 -6.23
C ALA A 104 -47.91 17.05 -5.89
N ASP A 105 -48.15 17.33 -4.60
CA ASP A 105 -49.41 17.88 -4.09
C ASP A 105 -50.69 17.16 -4.58
N GLY A 106 -50.64 15.83 -4.62
CA GLY A 106 -51.78 15.00 -5.04
C GLY A 106 -51.98 14.85 -6.55
N ASN A 107 -51.16 15.51 -7.37
CA ASN A 107 -51.19 15.37 -8.83
C ASN A 107 -50.04 14.48 -9.35
N GLN A 108 -50.36 13.66 -10.36
CA GLN A 108 -49.37 12.92 -11.15
C GLN A 108 -48.88 13.80 -12.30
N LEU A 109 -47.58 14.10 -12.31
CA LEU A 109 -46.95 14.84 -13.40
C LEU A 109 -45.92 13.95 -14.12
N PRO A 110 -45.82 14.03 -15.45
CA PRO A 110 -44.76 13.36 -16.18
C PRO A 110 -43.42 14.02 -15.85
N GLY A 111 -42.54 13.26 -15.20
CA GLY A 111 -41.14 13.61 -14.96
C GLY A 111 -40.21 12.91 -15.93
N LEU A 112 -38.99 13.43 -16.01
CA LEU A 112 -37.91 12.88 -16.82
C LEU A 112 -36.69 12.73 -15.91
N GLU A 113 -36.12 11.53 -15.88
CA GLU A 113 -34.83 11.29 -15.25
C GLU A 113 -33.78 11.05 -16.33
N VAL A 114 -32.58 11.57 -16.09
CA VAL A 114 -31.43 11.46 -16.97
C VAL A 114 -30.28 10.84 -16.19
N MET A 115 -29.61 9.87 -16.79
CA MET A 115 -28.43 9.22 -16.23
C MET A 115 -27.29 9.29 -17.23
N CYS A 116 -26.11 9.67 -16.78
CA CYS A 116 -24.89 9.57 -17.56
C CYS A 116 -24.06 8.42 -17.01
N ALA A 117 -23.72 7.45 -17.85
CA ALA A 117 -22.81 6.38 -17.49
C ALA A 117 -21.56 6.49 -18.35
N GLY A 118 -20.39 6.30 -17.75
CA GLY A 118 -19.15 6.29 -18.49
C GLY A 118 -18.06 5.57 -17.72
N ARG A 119 -16.98 5.25 -18.42
CA ARG A 119 -15.83 4.59 -17.83
C ARG A 119 -14.78 5.61 -17.41
N LEU A 120 -14.40 5.56 -16.14
CA LEU A 120 -13.29 6.32 -15.57
C LEU A 120 -12.15 5.36 -15.27
N ASP A 121 -10.95 5.68 -15.75
CA ASP A 121 -9.74 4.91 -15.45
C ASP A 121 -9.04 5.55 -14.25
N ALA A 122 -9.70 5.47 -13.10
CA ALA A 122 -9.29 6.09 -11.86
C ALA A 122 -9.48 5.13 -10.68
N SER A 123 -8.61 5.24 -9.66
CA SER A 123 -8.81 4.52 -8.40
C SER A 123 -10.02 5.07 -7.63
N LEU A 124 -10.50 4.31 -6.63
CA LEU A 124 -11.61 4.77 -5.80
C LEU A 124 -11.25 6.07 -5.06
N GLU A 125 -10.00 6.19 -4.62
CA GLU A 125 -9.46 7.37 -3.94
C GLU A 125 -9.39 8.58 -4.88
N GLU A 126 -8.97 8.38 -6.14
CA GLU A 126 -8.96 9.44 -7.17
C GLU A 126 -10.39 9.91 -7.50
N VAL A 127 -11.37 9.01 -7.54
CA VAL A 127 -12.78 9.37 -7.74
C VAL A 127 -13.34 10.07 -6.50
N ALA A 128 -13.03 9.58 -5.31
CA ALA A 128 -13.50 10.14 -4.06
C ALA A 128 -12.94 11.55 -3.82
N SER A 129 -11.68 11.82 -4.13
CA SER A 129 -11.09 13.16 -3.98
C SER A 129 -11.78 14.21 -4.86
N ILE A 130 -12.29 13.81 -6.04
CA ILE A 130 -13.07 14.69 -6.92
C ILE A 130 -14.50 14.87 -6.40
N LEU A 131 -15.14 13.80 -5.94
CA LEU A 131 -16.56 13.80 -5.54
C LEU A 131 -16.79 14.25 -4.10
N ARG A 132 -15.75 14.28 -3.26
CA ARG A 132 -15.79 14.66 -1.84
C ARG A 132 -14.68 15.68 -1.53
N PRO A 133 -14.81 16.92 -2.02
CA PRO A 133 -13.88 17.97 -1.63
C PRO A 133 -13.94 18.22 -0.14
N THR A 134 -12.79 18.25 0.52
CA THR A 134 -12.65 18.43 1.97
C THR A 134 -12.55 19.90 2.39
N SER A 135 -12.49 20.83 1.45
CA SER A 135 -12.45 22.25 1.69
C SER A 135 -13.09 23.04 0.56
N GLU A 136 -13.49 24.30 0.82
CA GLU A 136 -13.97 25.20 -0.24
C GLU A 136 -12.91 25.44 -1.32
N ALA A 137 -11.62 25.47 -0.94
CA ALA A 137 -10.51 25.62 -1.88
C ALA A 137 -10.40 24.41 -2.82
N ASP A 138 -10.53 23.20 -2.28
CA ASP A 138 -10.54 21.96 -3.08
C ASP A 138 -11.75 21.94 -4.02
N PHE A 139 -12.94 22.26 -3.49
CA PHE A 139 -14.17 22.35 -4.27
C PHE A 139 -14.02 23.34 -5.43
N ALA A 140 -13.50 24.54 -5.15
CA ALA A 140 -13.29 25.57 -6.17
C ALA A 140 -12.25 25.14 -7.20
N GLY A 141 -11.13 24.54 -6.77
CA GLY A 141 -10.09 24.02 -7.67
C GLY A 141 -10.59 22.92 -8.60
N ILE A 142 -11.32 21.94 -8.06
CA ILE A 142 -11.95 20.86 -8.83
C ILE A 142 -12.95 21.43 -9.83
N THR A 143 -13.84 22.32 -9.38
CA THR A 143 -14.90 22.87 -10.24
C THR A 143 -14.33 23.81 -11.30
N GLN A 144 -13.26 24.55 -11.00
CA GLN A 144 -12.53 25.35 -11.98
C GLN A 144 -11.81 24.47 -13.00
N GLY A 145 -11.27 23.32 -12.60
CA GLY A 145 -10.71 22.33 -13.53
C GLY A 145 -11.77 21.72 -14.47
N LEU A 146 -12.94 21.36 -13.91
CA LEU A 146 -14.05 20.76 -14.67
C LEU A 146 -14.77 21.76 -15.57
N TYR A 147 -14.87 23.02 -15.15
CA TYR A 147 -15.62 24.08 -15.84
C TYR A 147 -14.76 25.35 -16.03
N PRO A 148 -13.64 25.31 -16.77
CA PRO A 148 -12.61 26.35 -16.75
C PRO A 148 -13.10 27.76 -17.03
N LYS A 149 -13.97 27.92 -18.03
CA LYS A 149 -14.51 29.22 -18.46
C LYS A 149 -15.93 29.48 -17.97
N SER A 150 -16.55 28.50 -17.32
CA SER A 150 -17.96 28.54 -16.92
C SER A 150 -18.14 28.58 -15.41
N PHE A 151 -17.09 28.26 -14.65
CA PHE A 151 -17.09 28.38 -13.20
C PHE A 151 -16.81 29.82 -12.78
N VAL A 152 -17.73 30.38 -11.98
CA VAL A 152 -17.63 31.75 -11.47
C VAL A 152 -17.33 31.74 -9.97
N PHE A 153 -18.12 30.99 -9.21
CA PHE A 153 -17.88 30.68 -7.81
C PHE A 153 -18.69 29.45 -7.43
N GLY A 154 -18.33 28.79 -6.34
CA GLY A 154 -19.17 27.82 -5.67
C GLY A 154 -18.67 27.58 -4.25
N SER A 155 -19.52 27.01 -3.41
CA SER A 155 -19.32 26.91 -1.97
C SER A 155 -19.61 25.49 -1.50
N LEU A 156 -18.83 25.03 -0.53
CA LEU A 156 -19.10 23.80 0.21
C LEU A 156 -19.87 24.19 1.48
N ASP A 157 -21.13 23.76 1.62
CA ASP A 157 -21.95 24.16 2.77
C ASP A 157 -21.47 23.47 4.06
N ARG A 158 -21.57 22.14 4.12
CA ARG A 158 -20.99 21.32 5.21
C ARG A 158 -20.97 19.83 4.86
N ASP A 159 -20.02 19.12 5.44
CA ASP A 159 -19.97 17.65 5.40
C ASP A 159 -20.93 17.04 6.42
N VAL A 160 -21.63 15.98 6.00
CA VAL A 160 -22.57 15.23 6.84
C VAL A 160 -22.09 13.78 6.95
N PRO A 161 -21.56 13.35 8.12
CA PRO A 161 -21.10 11.98 8.32
C PRO A 161 -22.23 10.97 8.14
N CYS A 162 -21.96 9.87 7.43
CA CYS A 162 -22.94 8.79 7.24
C CYS A 162 -23.14 7.92 8.50
N SER A 163 -22.26 8.04 9.49
CA SER A 163 -22.23 7.28 10.74
C SER A 163 -23.13 7.92 11.82
N GLY A 164 -24.43 7.74 11.68
CA GLY A 164 -25.42 8.05 12.72
C GLY A 164 -26.52 6.99 12.73
N VAL A 165 -26.61 6.24 13.83
CA VAL A 165 -27.68 5.27 14.10
C VAL A 165 -29.00 6.04 14.12
N PRO A 166 -29.98 5.73 13.25
CA PRO A 166 -31.36 6.11 13.52
C PRO A 166 -31.84 5.25 14.70
N GLU A 167 -32.48 5.86 15.69
CA GLU A 167 -33.38 5.12 16.57
C GLU A 167 -34.36 4.33 15.68
N GLU A 168 -34.26 3.00 15.69
CA GLU A 168 -35.09 2.10 14.89
C GLU A 168 -36.51 2.03 15.46
N GLU A 169 -37.51 1.97 14.57
CA GLU A 169 -38.65 1.09 14.80
C GLU A 169 -38.61 -0.07 13.80
N PRO A 170 -39.03 -1.29 14.19
CA PRO A 170 -38.66 -2.51 13.51
C PRO A 170 -39.62 -2.82 12.36
N GLN A 171 -39.10 -3.36 11.26
CA GLN A 171 -39.87 -4.31 10.45
C GLN A 171 -38.97 -5.26 9.66
N SER A 172 -39.27 -6.55 9.84
CA SER A 172 -38.65 -7.71 9.22
C SER A 172 -38.95 -7.80 7.72
N ASN A 173 -38.00 -8.30 6.93
CA ASN A 173 -38.19 -9.58 6.24
C ASN A 173 -36.92 -10.04 5.51
N ASN A 174 -36.70 -11.35 5.60
CA ASN A 174 -35.65 -12.12 4.95
C ASN A 174 -35.74 -12.03 3.41
N HIS A 175 -34.60 -11.87 2.75
CA HIS A 175 -34.39 -12.39 1.39
C HIS A 175 -32.99 -12.99 1.27
N GLU A 176 -32.94 -14.26 0.87
CA GLU A 176 -31.74 -15.01 0.51
C GLU A 176 -31.09 -14.39 -0.73
N PRO A 177 -29.75 -14.43 -0.89
CA PRO A 177 -29.12 -14.02 -2.13
C PRO A 177 -29.21 -15.16 -3.15
N ALA A 178 -29.91 -14.89 -4.26
CA ALA A 178 -29.82 -15.68 -5.46
C ALA A 178 -28.46 -15.45 -6.13
N GLU A 179 -27.67 -16.51 -6.24
CA GLU A 179 -26.48 -16.55 -7.08
C GLU A 179 -26.90 -16.33 -8.55
N ASN A 180 -26.36 -15.30 -9.19
CA ASN A 180 -26.38 -15.18 -10.65
C ASN A 180 -24.96 -14.88 -11.16
N PRO A 181 -24.44 -15.66 -12.12
CA PRO A 181 -23.09 -15.53 -12.63
C PRO A 181 -23.04 -14.46 -13.73
N GLY A 182 -22.02 -13.60 -13.71
CA GLY A 182 -21.63 -12.85 -14.91
C GLY A 182 -21.39 -11.36 -14.80
N VAL A 183 -21.08 -10.79 -13.63
CA VAL A 183 -20.28 -9.56 -13.51
C VAL A 183 -19.43 -9.70 -12.24
N LYS A 184 -18.10 -9.49 -12.32
CA LYS A 184 -17.29 -9.37 -11.10
C LYS A 184 -17.52 -7.98 -10.51
N ALA A 185 -18.67 -7.80 -9.86
CA ALA A 185 -18.86 -6.69 -8.93
C ALA A 185 -17.73 -6.82 -7.90
N CYS A 186 -16.84 -5.83 -7.82
CA CYS A 186 -15.92 -5.77 -6.70
C CYS A 186 -16.79 -5.54 -5.46
N GLU A 187 -16.62 -6.39 -4.45
CA GLU A 187 -17.41 -6.30 -3.23
C GLU A 187 -16.93 -5.08 -2.42
N TYR A 188 -17.58 -3.94 -2.63
CA TYR A 188 -17.29 -2.68 -1.93
C TYR A 188 -17.97 -2.57 -0.56
N SER A 189 -18.66 -3.62 -0.10
CA SER A 189 -19.37 -3.65 1.19
C SER A 189 -18.43 -3.40 2.38
N GLU A 190 -17.18 -3.85 2.26
CA GLU A 190 -16.14 -3.67 3.28
C GLU A 190 -15.33 -2.37 3.12
N VAL A 191 -15.55 -1.60 2.05
CA VAL A 191 -15.01 -0.23 1.95
C VAL A 191 -15.84 0.64 2.89
N SER A 192 -15.39 0.79 4.14
CA SER A 192 -16.16 1.45 5.20
C SER A 192 -16.63 2.85 4.79
N SER A 193 -17.80 3.27 5.30
CA SER A 193 -18.39 4.58 5.06
C SER A 193 -17.79 5.71 5.92
N SER A 194 -16.80 5.38 6.76
CA SER A 194 -16.07 6.31 7.64
C SER A 194 -15.04 7.15 6.88
N ASP A 195 -14.37 8.08 7.58
CA ASP A 195 -13.41 9.08 7.08
C ASP A 195 -12.20 8.56 6.27
N SER A 196 -12.16 7.26 6.00
CA SER A 196 -11.17 6.52 5.22
C SER A 196 -11.27 6.71 3.70
N ARG A 197 -12.30 7.41 3.19
CA ARG A 197 -12.59 7.55 1.74
C ARG A 197 -11.97 8.82 1.12
N GLY A 198 -10.75 9.14 1.51
CA GLY A 198 -10.00 10.31 1.02
C GLY A 198 -8.68 9.92 0.37
N PRO A 199 -7.88 10.90 -0.08
CA PRO A 199 -6.50 10.66 -0.44
C PRO A 199 -5.75 9.95 0.69
N VAL A 200 -4.86 9.02 0.34
CA VAL A 200 -3.98 8.39 1.32
C VAL A 200 -3.13 9.46 2.00
N LYS A 201 -3.03 9.40 3.32
CA LYS A 201 -2.30 10.37 4.12
C LYS A 201 -1.60 9.69 5.29
N VAL A 202 -0.59 10.38 5.80
CA VAL A 202 0.01 10.06 7.10
C VAL A 202 -0.74 10.84 8.16
N VAL A 203 -1.06 10.19 9.28
CA VAL A 203 -1.77 10.79 10.41
C VAL A 203 -0.91 10.78 11.67
N ASP A 204 -1.22 11.66 12.63
CA ASP A 204 -0.56 11.59 13.93
C ASP A 204 -0.89 10.27 14.64
N ASP A 205 0.03 9.86 15.52
CA ASP A 205 -0.16 8.68 16.35
C ASP A 205 -1.26 8.92 17.39
N ASP A 206 -2.12 7.92 17.60
CA ASP A 206 -2.97 7.90 18.79
C ASP A 206 -2.08 7.88 20.04
N THR A 207 -2.39 8.72 21.03
CA THR A 207 -1.59 9.06 22.23
C THR A 207 -1.09 7.91 23.14
N SER A 208 -1.12 6.63 22.72
CA SER A 208 -0.78 5.50 23.59
C SER A 208 0.00 4.33 22.99
N HIS A 209 0.42 4.34 21.71
CA HIS A 209 1.03 3.13 21.12
C HIS A 209 2.27 3.40 20.25
N SER A 210 3.46 3.44 20.89
CA SER A 210 4.72 3.25 20.17
C SER A 210 4.91 1.78 19.81
N HIS A 211 5.31 1.50 18.57
CA HIS A 211 5.66 0.15 18.12
C HIS A 211 7.07 -0.27 18.57
N ALA A 212 7.88 0.65 19.10
CA ALA A 212 9.27 0.40 19.45
C ALA A 212 9.46 -0.77 20.44
N PRO A 213 8.68 -0.92 21.53
CA PRO A 213 8.80 -2.07 22.43
C PRO A 213 8.59 -3.40 21.72
N LEU A 214 7.60 -3.49 20.82
CA LEU A 214 7.31 -4.71 20.05
C LEU A 214 8.48 -5.11 19.14
N LEU A 215 9.19 -4.12 18.57
CA LEU A 215 10.35 -4.36 17.72
C LEU A 215 11.56 -4.81 18.54
N VAL A 216 11.82 -4.13 19.66
CA VAL A 216 12.94 -4.44 20.56
C VAL A 216 12.75 -5.81 21.21
N ASP A 217 11.55 -6.12 21.71
CA ASP A 217 11.24 -7.42 22.31
C ASP A 217 11.43 -8.56 21.31
N PHE A 218 11.05 -8.34 20.04
CA PHE A 218 11.29 -9.30 18.99
C PHE A 218 12.79 -9.54 18.74
N LEU A 219 13.59 -8.47 18.66
CA LEU A 219 15.04 -8.60 18.47
C LEU A 219 15.73 -9.23 19.69
N ALA A 220 15.33 -8.87 20.91
CA ALA A 220 15.83 -9.45 22.15
C ALA A 220 15.50 -10.94 22.24
N ALA A 221 14.26 -11.33 21.92
CA ALA A 221 13.87 -12.73 21.86
C ALA A 221 14.66 -13.50 20.78
N SER A 222 14.89 -12.87 19.62
CA SER A 222 15.68 -13.47 18.53
C SER A 222 17.14 -13.67 18.96
N LEU A 223 17.73 -12.70 19.65
CA LEU A 223 19.08 -12.76 20.18
C LEU A 223 19.24 -13.83 21.27
N THR A 224 18.24 -13.97 22.14
CA THR A 224 18.23 -14.95 23.24
C THR A 224 18.12 -16.38 22.72
N ASN A 225 17.34 -16.59 21.66
CA ASN A 225 17.15 -17.91 21.05
C ASN A 225 18.28 -18.31 20.10
N ALA A 226 19.08 -17.35 19.62
CA ALA A 226 20.18 -17.62 18.70
C ALA A 226 21.44 -18.12 19.46
N PRO A 227 22.08 -19.21 19.02
CA PRO A 227 23.30 -19.69 19.64
C PRO A 227 24.43 -18.67 19.51
N VAL A 228 25.32 -18.61 20.51
CA VAL A 228 26.50 -17.75 20.49
C VAL A 228 27.39 -18.12 19.30
N GLY A 229 27.82 -17.12 18.52
CA GLY A 229 28.55 -17.33 17.26
C GLY A 229 27.71 -17.90 16.11
N GLY A 230 26.43 -18.18 16.34
CA GLY A 230 25.49 -18.61 15.31
C GLY A 230 25.16 -17.48 14.35
N ALA A 231 24.94 -17.81 13.09
CA ALA A 231 24.74 -16.77 12.09
C ALA A 231 23.38 -16.05 12.19
N ASP A 232 22.40 -16.60 12.92
CA ASP A 232 21.18 -15.87 13.31
C ASP A 232 21.50 -14.73 14.29
N ARG A 233 22.43 -14.96 15.24
CA ARG A 233 22.91 -13.93 16.16
C ARG A 233 23.63 -12.82 15.40
N VAL A 234 24.48 -13.20 14.44
CA VAL A 234 25.18 -12.26 13.55
C VAL A 234 24.18 -11.40 12.77
N ALA A 235 23.13 -12.00 12.22
CA ALA A 235 22.09 -11.27 11.49
C ALA A 235 21.33 -10.27 12.39
N VAL A 236 20.96 -10.66 13.61
CA VAL A 236 20.31 -9.76 14.57
C VAL A 236 21.20 -8.56 14.89
N LEU A 237 22.47 -8.81 15.21
CA LEU A 237 23.43 -7.74 15.52
C LEU A 237 23.72 -6.84 14.31
N ALA A 238 23.78 -7.40 13.10
CA ALA A 238 23.91 -6.63 11.87
C ALA A 238 22.72 -5.68 11.68
N VAL A 239 21.49 -6.13 11.92
CA VAL A 239 20.29 -5.28 11.86
C VAL A 239 20.33 -4.18 12.92
N VAL A 240 20.63 -4.52 14.19
CA VAL A 240 20.72 -3.54 15.29
C VAL A 240 21.76 -2.46 14.99
N ARG A 241 22.98 -2.87 14.61
CA ARG A 241 24.06 -1.94 14.26
C ARG A 241 23.67 -1.07 13.06
N THR A 242 23.10 -1.67 12.02
CA THR A 242 22.70 -0.92 10.83
C THR A 242 21.61 0.10 11.18
N LEU A 243 20.65 -0.22 12.06
CA LEU A 243 19.61 0.72 12.48
C LEU A 243 20.15 1.87 13.35
N LEU A 244 21.20 1.62 14.14
CA LEU A 244 21.87 2.63 14.97
C LEU A 244 22.88 3.48 14.20
N GLN A 245 23.32 3.05 13.01
CA GLN A 245 24.13 3.89 12.13
C GLN A 245 23.26 5.05 11.59
N HIS A 246 23.40 6.20 12.24
CA HIS A 246 22.76 7.44 11.83
C HIS A 246 23.35 7.91 10.48
N ASN A 247 22.61 8.76 9.75
CA ASN A 247 23.06 9.41 8.51
C ASN A 247 24.23 10.40 8.79
N GLU A 248 25.35 9.94 9.34
CA GLU A 248 26.61 10.66 9.20
C GLU A 248 27.00 10.55 7.73
N ALA A 249 26.83 11.68 7.02
CA ALA A 249 27.59 11.90 5.81
C ALA A 249 29.08 11.77 6.16
N SER A 250 29.84 11.09 5.31
CA SER A 250 31.29 10.85 5.38
C SER A 250 31.77 9.96 6.53
N ASP A 251 32.02 8.69 6.25
CA ASP A 251 33.40 8.20 6.06
C ASP A 251 33.36 6.81 5.41
N ASP A 252 33.69 6.72 4.12
CA ASP A 252 34.10 5.46 3.47
C ASP A 252 35.51 5.11 3.95
N SER A 253 35.73 5.04 5.26
CA SER A 253 36.88 4.30 5.77
C SER A 253 36.54 2.83 5.60
N GLU A 254 37.21 2.16 4.66
CA GLU A 254 37.30 0.70 4.59
C GLU A 254 37.51 0.16 6.01
N TYR A 255 36.44 -0.35 6.63
CA TYR A 255 36.55 -1.13 7.84
C TYR A 255 37.03 -2.52 7.43
N ASP A 256 38.34 -2.68 7.52
CA ASP A 256 39.05 -3.95 7.42
C ASP A 256 38.44 -4.95 8.42
N ASP A 257 37.98 -6.08 7.89
CA ASP A 257 37.36 -7.19 8.61
C ASP A 257 38.43 -8.03 9.35
N SER A 258 39.45 -7.37 9.94
CA SER A 258 40.52 -8.04 10.68
C SER A 258 40.25 -8.05 12.19
N TYR A 259 39.21 -8.80 12.58
CA TYR A 259 39.25 -9.43 13.89
C TYR A 259 40.29 -10.56 13.82
N ASN A 260 41.53 -10.23 14.18
CA ASN A 260 42.52 -11.24 14.53
C ASN A 260 41.98 -12.04 15.72
N ASP A 261 41.63 -13.29 15.45
CA ASP A 261 41.28 -14.33 16.40
C ASP A 261 42.54 -14.85 17.11
N ASP A 262 43.29 -13.95 17.74
CA ASP A 262 44.46 -14.25 18.55
C ASP A 262 44.36 -13.46 19.87
N ASP A 263 43.46 -13.88 20.76
CA ASP A 263 43.63 -13.63 22.20
C ASP A 263 43.38 -14.94 22.97
N ASP A 264 44.48 -15.68 23.15
CA ASP A 264 44.63 -16.70 24.18
C ASP A 264 44.50 -16.03 25.56
N GLY A 265 43.26 -15.89 26.04
CA GLY A 265 42.95 -15.26 27.32
C GLY A 265 41.61 -15.73 27.88
N ASP A 266 41.66 -16.84 28.61
CA ASP A 266 40.58 -17.47 29.39
C ASP A 266 39.97 -16.54 30.46
N GLU A 267 39.17 -15.51 30.10
CA GLU A 267 38.18 -14.82 30.98
C GLU A 267 37.18 -13.97 30.12
N GLY A 268 35.98 -14.45 29.74
CA GLY A 268 35.11 -13.64 28.87
C GLY A 268 33.67 -14.07 28.58
N PHE A 269 33.02 -14.87 29.43
CA PHE A 269 31.65 -15.33 29.13
C PHE A 269 30.56 -14.23 29.29
N ASP A 270 30.87 -13.08 29.89
CA ASP A 270 29.87 -12.07 30.31
C ASP A 270 29.96 -10.71 29.57
N CYS A 271 31.12 -10.33 29.02
CA CYS A 271 31.32 -9.00 28.43
C CYS A 271 30.60 -8.81 27.07
N ASN A 272 30.58 -9.82 26.21
CA ASN A 272 29.94 -9.73 24.88
C ASN A 272 28.40 -9.67 24.97
N GLN A 273 27.79 -10.40 25.91
CA GLN A 273 26.33 -10.38 26.11
C GLN A 273 25.87 -9.05 26.71
N GLN A 274 26.68 -8.43 27.58
CA GLN A 274 26.40 -7.11 28.15
C GLN A 274 26.39 -6.02 27.07
N ASN A 275 27.32 -6.08 26.11
CA ASN A 275 27.38 -5.11 25.01
C ASN A 275 26.20 -5.24 24.04
N ASP A 276 25.79 -6.47 23.71
CA ASP A 276 24.64 -6.71 22.82
C ASP A 276 23.32 -6.24 23.46
N ASN A 277 23.14 -6.45 24.76
CA ASN A 277 21.98 -5.93 25.50
C ASN A 277 21.98 -4.41 25.55
N MET A 278 23.15 -3.78 25.67
CA MET A 278 23.28 -2.31 25.65
C MET A 278 22.84 -1.73 24.30
N ALA A 279 23.27 -2.32 23.17
CA ALA A 279 22.87 -1.89 21.84
C ALA A 279 21.34 -2.01 21.60
N LEU A 280 20.70 -3.04 22.16
CA LEU A 280 19.24 -3.18 22.08
C LEU A 280 18.49 -2.12 22.89
N VAL A 281 19.00 -1.77 24.07
CA VAL A 281 18.44 -0.68 24.90
C VAL A 281 18.60 0.67 24.20
N GLU A 282 19.77 0.91 23.59
CA GLU A 282 20.01 2.10 22.79
C GLU A 282 19.06 2.17 21.59
N LEU A 283 18.90 1.07 20.85
CA LEU A 283 17.94 0.99 19.74
C LEU A 283 16.51 1.25 20.20
N GLY A 284 16.10 0.71 21.35
CA GLY A 284 14.77 0.96 21.90
C GLY A 284 14.55 2.42 22.27
N THR A 285 15.58 3.09 22.79
CA THR A 285 15.55 4.53 23.07
C THR A 285 15.42 5.32 21.77
N TYR A 286 16.25 5.01 20.77
CA TYR A 286 16.22 5.64 19.45
C TYR A 286 14.88 5.48 18.72
N LEU A 287 14.29 4.28 18.75
CA LEU A 287 12.99 4.00 18.13
C LEU A 287 11.82 4.66 18.86
N SER A 288 11.96 4.91 20.16
CA SER A 288 10.91 5.54 20.98
C SER A 288 11.03 7.07 21.07
N ASP A 289 12.11 7.65 20.55
CA ASP A 289 12.36 9.09 20.66
C ASP A 289 11.45 9.88 19.70
N GLU A 290 10.41 10.51 20.27
CA GLU A 290 9.47 11.35 19.56
C GLU A 290 10.12 12.60 18.95
N THR A 291 11.25 13.07 19.50
CA THR A 291 11.98 14.24 18.96
C THR A 291 12.69 13.93 17.64
N LEU A 292 12.87 12.64 17.33
CA LEU A 292 13.45 12.15 16.09
C LEU A 292 12.38 11.74 15.06
N LEU A 293 11.10 11.99 15.33
CA LEU A 293 10.04 11.82 14.36
C LEU A 293 10.01 13.03 13.40
N PRO A 294 9.84 12.80 12.09
CA PRO A 294 9.61 13.90 11.15
C PRO A 294 8.30 14.62 11.47
N GLU A 295 8.23 15.90 11.14
CA GLU A 295 6.98 16.64 11.17
C GLU A 295 5.94 15.98 10.26
N LEU A 296 4.66 16.06 10.63
CA LEU A 296 3.60 15.40 9.86
C LEU A 296 3.55 15.89 8.40
N ALA A 297 3.85 17.18 8.18
CA ALA A 297 3.90 17.78 6.85
C ALA A 297 5.03 17.21 5.96
N ASP A 298 6.10 16.69 6.56
CA ASP A 298 7.23 16.08 5.85
C ASP A 298 6.99 14.60 5.50
N CYS A 299 5.95 13.99 6.09
CA CYS A 299 5.55 12.61 5.86
C CYS A 299 4.75 12.46 4.55
N VAL A 300 5.39 12.77 3.41
CA VAL A 300 4.70 12.83 2.11
C VAL A 300 4.68 11.46 1.42
N LEU A 301 3.50 11.07 0.93
CA LEU A 301 3.31 9.88 0.08
C LEU A 301 3.30 10.26 -1.41
N ALA A 302 3.84 9.40 -2.27
CA ALA A 302 3.94 9.61 -3.71
C ALA A 302 2.57 9.79 -4.39
N ASN A 303 1.52 9.23 -3.81
CA ASN A 303 0.16 9.25 -4.33
C ASN A 303 -0.85 9.94 -3.39
N ALA A 304 -0.38 10.81 -2.48
CA ALA A 304 -1.25 11.57 -1.59
C ALA A 304 -2.17 12.53 -2.37
N GLU A 305 -1.64 13.29 -3.32
CA GLU A 305 -2.46 14.27 -4.06
C GLU A 305 -3.06 13.66 -5.33
N ARG A 306 -2.20 13.15 -6.21
CA ARG A 306 -2.57 12.59 -7.51
C ARG A 306 -1.48 11.70 -8.05
N ARG A 307 -1.84 10.88 -9.02
CA ARG A 307 -0.89 10.14 -9.85
C ARG A 307 -0.20 11.06 -10.86
N THR A 308 1.09 10.83 -11.10
CA THR A 308 1.94 11.62 -12.01
C THR A 308 2.23 10.96 -13.36
N TYR A 309 1.68 9.77 -13.60
CA TYR A 309 1.90 8.95 -14.81
C TYR A 309 0.57 8.46 -15.39
N HIS A 310 0.53 8.13 -16.67
CA HIS A 310 -0.67 7.56 -17.32
C HIS A 310 -0.80 6.05 -17.06
N ILE A 311 -2.03 5.53 -17.12
CA ILE A 311 -2.28 4.08 -17.07
C ILE A 311 -2.53 3.64 -18.51
N ASP A 312 -1.64 2.78 -19.00
CA ASP A 312 -1.80 2.12 -20.28
C ASP A 312 -2.60 0.82 -20.06
N LEU A 313 -3.93 0.95 -20.21
CA LEU A 313 -4.85 -0.16 -20.05
C LEU A 313 -4.62 -1.24 -21.13
N PRO A 314 -4.80 -2.52 -20.77
CA PRO A 314 -4.73 -3.60 -21.74
C PRO A 314 -6.02 -3.66 -22.58
N ASP A 315 -5.96 -4.38 -23.70
CA ASP A 315 -7.12 -4.60 -24.59
C ASP A 315 -8.30 -5.24 -23.85
N ASP A 316 -8.01 -6.21 -22.95
CA ASP A 316 -8.99 -6.82 -22.05
C ASP A 316 -8.65 -6.56 -20.56
N PRO A 317 -9.18 -5.47 -19.97
CA PRO A 317 -8.97 -5.12 -18.57
C PRO A 317 -9.74 -6.01 -17.58
N ALA A 318 -10.60 -6.91 -18.06
CA ALA A 318 -11.28 -7.88 -17.19
C ALA A 318 -10.39 -9.08 -16.84
N THR A 319 -9.34 -9.34 -17.62
CA THR A 319 -8.47 -10.51 -17.46
C THR A 319 -6.99 -10.17 -17.39
N SER A 320 -6.60 -8.98 -17.84
CA SER A 320 -5.20 -8.56 -17.93
C SER A 320 -4.89 -7.38 -17.02
N VAL A 321 -3.63 -7.29 -16.60
CA VAL A 321 -3.10 -6.15 -15.86
C VAL A 321 -2.65 -5.04 -16.84
N PRO A 322 -2.66 -3.77 -16.42
CA PRO A 322 -2.04 -2.69 -17.18
C PRO A 322 -0.57 -2.95 -17.51
N SER A 323 -0.09 -2.26 -18.56
CA SER A 323 1.32 -2.33 -18.94
C SER A 323 2.22 -1.80 -17.82
N SER A 324 3.48 -2.27 -17.79
CA SER A 324 4.43 -1.82 -16.78
C SER A 324 4.68 -0.32 -16.89
N VAL A 325 4.70 0.37 -15.75
CA VAL A 325 5.09 1.78 -15.69
C VAL A 325 6.61 1.85 -15.57
N ILE A 326 7.23 2.58 -16.49
CA ILE A 326 8.68 2.76 -16.56
C ILE A 326 9.02 4.17 -16.08
N PRO A 327 9.77 4.34 -14.98
CA PRO A 327 10.24 5.65 -14.54
C PRO A 327 11.10 6.33 -15.61
N SER A 328 11.11 7.67 -15.63
CA SER A 328 11.96 8.43 -16.54
C SER A 328 13.45 8.16 -16.34
N HIS A 329 13.83 7.79 -15.11
CA HIS A 329 15.18 7.45 -14.69
C HIS A 329 15.50 5.94 -14.79
N ASP A 330 14.69 5.12 -15.48
CA ASP A 330 14.88 3.65 -15.46
C ASP A 330 16.23 3.22 -16.04
N SER A 331 16.76 3.92 -17.05
CA SER A 331 18.08 3.62 -17.63
C SER A 331 19.20 3.80 -16.60
N ASP A 332 19.28 4.97 -15.97
CA ASP A 332 20.29 5.30 -14.96
C ASP A 332 20.15 4.40 -13.72
N ARG A 333 18.90 4.11 -13.33
CA ARG A 333 18.57 3.16 -12.26
C ARG A 333 19.13 1.78 -12.54
N LEU A 334 18.98 1.26 -13.76
CA LEU A 334 19.45 -0.07 -14.13
C LEU A 334 20.98 -0.15 -14.19
N GLU A 335 21.65 0.90 -14.64
CA GLU A 335 23.10 1.02 -14.58
C GLU A 335 23.58 0.99 -13.13
N MET A 336 22.97 1.80 -12.25
CA MET A 336 23.31 1.85 -10.83
C MET A 336 23.09 0.51 -10.11
N ILE A 337 22.00 -0.20 -10.40
CA ILE A 337 21.73 -1.55 -9.86
C ILE A 337 22.82 -2.53 -10.27
N LYS A 338 23.30 -2.43 -11.52
CA LYS A 338 24.36 -3.30 -12.03
C LYS A 338 25.71 -2.98 -11.39
N ASP A 339 26.05 -1.70 -11.25
CA ASP A 339 27.34 -1.25 -10.72
C ASP A 339 27.50 -1.54 -9.23
N ASN A 340 26.39 -1.57 -8.48
CA ASN A 340 26.35 -1.93 -7.06
C ASN A 340 26.17 -3.44 -6.81
N GLY A 341 26.25 -4.28 -7.85
CA GLY A 341 26.10 -5.74 -7.72
C GLY A 341 24.68 -6.22 -7.37
N LEU A 342 23.70 -5.32 -7.35
CA LEU A 342 22.33 -5.62 -6.88
C LEU A 342 21.60 -6.54 -7.86
N LEU A 343 21.87 -6.44 -9.17
CA LEU A 343 21.27 -7.35 -10.15
C LEU A 343 21.80 -8.78 -10.00
N GLN A 344 23.08 -8.93 -9.69
CA GLN A 344 23.75 -10.21 -9.46
C GLN A 344 23.20 -10.86 -8.20
N LEU A 345 23.09 -10.09 -7.11
CA LEU A 345 22.42 -10.50 -5.87
C LEU A 345 20.98 -10.96 -6.16
N ALA A 346 20.21 -10.17 -6.91
CA ALA A 346 18.83 -10.49 -7.28
C ALA A 346 18.71 -11.78 -8.11
N TYR A 347 19.63 -12.05 -9.03
CA TYR A 347 19.63 -13.28 -9.81
C TYR A 347 20.12 -14.50 -9.05
N GLN A 348 21.06 -14.33 -8.09
CA GLN A 348 21.48 -15.40 -7.20
C GLN A 348 20.33 -15.83 -6.29
N LEU A 349 19.63 -14.86 -5.69
CA LEU A 349 18.55 -15.12 -4.74
C LEU A 349 17.24 -15.51 -5.41
N ALA A 350 16.86 -14.87 -6.52
CA ALA A 350 15.60 -15.09 -7.23
C ALA A 350 15.81 -15.29 -8.75
N PRO A 351 16.34 -16.47 -9.17
CA PRO A 351 16.70 -16.75 -10.55
C PRO A 351 15.48 -16.91 -11.48
N LEU A 352 15.60 -16.45 -12.73
CA LEU A 352 14.49 -16.45 -13.69
C LEU A 352 14.32 -17.74 -14.50
N LYS A 353 15.41 -18.47 -14.79
CA LYS A 353 15.44 -19.57 -15.77
C LYS A 353 15.95 -20.89 -15.18
N SER A 354 17.13 -20.87 -14.56
CA SER A 354 17.76 -22.04 -13.94
C SER A 354 17.74 -21.87 -12.43
N ILE A 355 16.72 -22.44 -11.78
CA ILE A 355 16.70 -22.54 -10.32
C ILE A 355 17.79 -23.56 -9.97
N PRO A 356 18.79 -23.20 -9.16
CA PRO A 356 19.84 -24.14 -8.77
C PRO A 356 19.23 -25.28 -7.93
N ASP A 357 19.88 -26.45 -7.96
CA ASP A 357 19.45 -27.61 -7.16
C ASP A 357 19.57 -27.34 -5.65
N SER A 358 20.42 -26.38 -5.26
CA SER A 358 20.56 -25.89 -3.89
C SER A 358 20.90 -24.38 -3.86
N PHE A 359 20.47 -23.72 -2.79
CA PHE A 359 20.81 -22.33 -2.45
C PHE A 359 21.85 -22.24 -1.32
N ASP A 360 22.54 -23.32 -0.98
CA ASP A 360 23.53 -23.34 0.14
C ASP A 360 24.67 -22.34 -0.06
N ASN A 361 24.98 -21.97 -1.30
CA ASN A 361 26.00 -20.97 -1.66
C ASN A 361 25.41 -19.59 -1.99
N ALA A 362 24.11 -19.38 -1.73
CA ALA A 362 23.49 -18.08 -1.92
C ALA A 362 23.95 -17.10 -0.83
N CYS A 363 23.91 -15.80 -1.14
CA CYS A 363 24.14 -14.77 -0.14
C CYS A 363 23.17 -14.95 1.05
N ASP A 364 23.69 -14.85 2.28
CA ASP A 364 22.86 -14.89 3.48
C ASP A 364 21.96 -13.66 3.53
N VAL A 365 20.66 -13.86 3.74
CA VAL A 365 19.63 -12.82 3.76
C VAL A 365 18.84 -12.75 5.06
N ARG A 366 19.29 -13.44 6.12
CA ARG A 366 18.58 -13.46 7.41
C ARG A 366 18.37 -12.07 8.02
N ASP A 367 19.31 -11.16 7.80
CA ASP A 367 19.18 -9.76 8.20
C ASP A 367 18.05 -9.03 7.45
N LEU A 368 17.90 -9.26 6.15
CA LEU A 368 16.80 -8.74 5.34
C LEU A 368 15.47 -9.41 5.72
N GLU A 369 15.46 -10.70 6.07
CA GLU A 369 14.28 -11.40 6.59
C GLU A 369 13.85 -10.83 7.94
N LEU A 370 14.80 -10.53 8.84
CA LEU A 370 14.55 -9.82 10.10
C LEU A 370 13.95 -8.44 9.86
N LEU A 371 14.43 -7.67 8.86
CA LEU A 371 13.81 -6.40 8.50
C LEU A 371 12.38 -6.57 7.98
N CYS A 372 12.08 -7.64 7.22
CA CYS A 372 10.70 -7.96 6.85
C CYS A 372 9.83 -8.27 8.09
N GLN A 373 10.37 -9.02 9.04
CA GLN A 373 9.70 -9.35 10.31
C GLN A 373 9.46 -8.11 11.19
N LEU A 374 10.37 -7.14 11.18
CA LEU A 374 10.19 -5.86 11.86
C LEU A 374 9.14 -5.01 11.14
N ALA A 375 9.12 -5.00 9.81
CA ALA A 375 8.17 -4.22 9.02
C ALA A 375 6.71 -4.67 9.23
N VAL A 376 6.45 -5.98 9.30
CA VAL A 376 5.10 -6.49 9.62
C VAL A 376 4.65 -6.10 11.03
N ARG A 377 5.58 -6.04 12.01
CA ARG A 377 5.27 -5.61 13.38
C ARG A 377 5.07 -4.11 13.48
N ALA A 378 5.88 -3.33 12.76
CA ALA A 378 5.77 -1.88 12.73
C ALA A 378 4.46 -1.43 12.09
N THR A 379 4.05 -2.07 10.99
CA THR A 379 2.83 -1.70 10.28
C THR A 379 1.59 -2.45 10.75
N GLY A 380 1.77 -3.60 11.42
CA GLY A 380 0.71 -4.56 11.72
C GLY A 380 0.23 -5.36 10.50
N CYS A 381 0.89 -5.27 9.32
CA CYS A 381 0.52 -6.03 8.13
C CYS A 381 0.87 -7.52 8.27
N SER A 382 0.24 -8.38 7.47
CA SER A 382 0.47 -9.82 7.51
C SER A 382 1.79 -10.25 6.85
N GLU A 383 2.24 -9.55 5.81
CA GLU A 383 3.44 -9.93 5.06
C GLU A 383 4.29 -8.74 4.66
N ALA A 384 5.61 -8.97 4.54
CA ALA A 384 6.55 -8.00 4.03
C ALA A 384 7.60 -8.63 3.10
N PHE A 385 8.17 -7.79 2.24
CA PHE A 385 9.15 -8.16 1.23
C PHE A 385 10.23 -7.10 1.10
N VAL A 386 11.49 -7.52 0.97
CA VAL A 386 12.57 -6.71 0.42
C VAL A 386 12.80 -7.17 -1.02
N THR A 387 12.77 -6.23 -1.96
CA THR A 387 12.86 -6.53 -3.39
C THR A 387 13.81 -5.61 -4.14
N VAL A 388 14.33 -6.08 -5.27
CA VAL A 388 15.04 -5.27 -6.27
C VAL A 388 14.31 -5.38 -7.60
N MET A 389 14.04 -4.23 -8.23
CA MET A 389 13.32 -4.19 -9.49
C MET A 389 14.29 -4.32 -10.67
N GLY A 390 14.19 -5.41 -11.43
CA GLY A 390 14.88 -5.55 -12.71
C GLY A 390 14.14 -4.86 -13.85
N VAL A 391 14.49 -5.20 -15.09
CA VAL A 391 13.82 -4.67 -16.29
C VAL A 391 12.38 -5.18 -16.38
N LYS A 392 12.22 -6.50 -16.28
CA LYS A 392 10.94 -7.21 -16.52
C LYS A 392 10.37 -7.92 -15.30
N HIS A 393 11.12 -8.02 -14.21
CA HIS A 393 10.72 -8.74 -13.01
C HIS A 393 11.15 -7.98 -11.76
N ASN A 394 10.33 -8.07 -10.72
CA ASN A 394 10.66 -7.72 -9.35
C ASN A 394 11.21 -8.96 -8.65
N HIS A 395 12.44 -8.90 -8.18
CA HIS A 395 13.13 -10.01 -7.53
C HIS A 395 12.94 -9.90 -6.02
N ILE A 396 12.37 -10.93 -5.40
CA ILE A 396 12.18 -10.98 -3.95
C ILE A 396 13.50 -11.46 -3.34
N LEU A 397 14.17 -10.58 -2.58
CA LEU A 397 15.42 -10.89 -1.89
C LEU A 397 15.16 -11.55 -0.54
N ALA A 398 14.15 -11.06 0.17
CA ALA A 398 13.69 -11.61 1.44
C ALA A 398 12.17 -11.41 1.58
N ALA A 399 11.53 -12.29 2.34
CA ALA A 399 10.10 -12.25 2.62
C ALA A 399 9.80 -12.80 4.01
N THR A 400 8.68 -12.40 4.61
CA THR A 400 8.19 -13.00 5.86
C THR A 400 7.69 -14.42 5.67
N HIS A 401 7.07 -14.74 4.54
CA HIS A 401 6.51 -16.07 4.27
C HIS A 401 7.43 -16.89 3.32
N PRO A 402 7.86 -18.11 3.72
CA PRO A 402 8.82 -18.92 2.95
C PRO A 402 8.42 -19.26 1.52
N ALA A 403 7.11 -19.28 1.23
CA ALA A 403 6.63 -19.54 -0.13
C ALA A 403 7.21 -18.55 -1.17
N PHE A 404 7.55 -17.33 -0.77
CA PHE A 404 8.10 -16.30 -1.66
C PHE A 404 9.62 -16.33 -1.80
N CYS A 405 10.31 -17.21 -1.05
CA CYS A 405 11.74 -17.36 -1.20
C CYS A 405 12.07 -17.74 -2.64
N HIS A 406 13.08 -17.07 -3.19
CA HIS A 406 13.56 -17.27 -4.56
C HIS A 406 12.55 -16.97 -5.66
N ALA A 407 11.51 -16.20 -5.37
CA ALA A 407 10.52 -15.79 -6.35
C ALA A 407 10.91 -14.49 -7.07
N ALA A 408 10.62 -14.46 -8.37
CA ALA A 408 10.72 -13.26 -9.19
C ALA A 408 9.37 -13.06 -9.90
N VAL A 409 8.72 -11.94 -9.62
CA VAL A 409 7.38 -11.62 -10.10
C VAL A 409 7.50 -10.73 -11.33
N PRO A 410 6.77 -10.98 -12.44
CA PRO A 410 6.77 -10.06 -13.58
C PRO A 410 6.44 -8.63 -13.15
N ARG A 411 7.11 -7.62 -13.73
CA ARG A 411 7.04 -6.21 -13.30
C ARG A 411 5.60 -5.69 -13.27
N GLN A 412 4.82 -6.01 -14.29
CA GLN A 412 3.39 -5.68 -14.41
C GLN A 412 2.48 -6.39 -13.38
N GLN A 413 2.97 -7.44 -12.72
CA GLN A 413 2.24 -8.22 -11.71
C GLN A 413 2.61 -7.81 -10.28
N THR A 414 3.17 -6.62 -10.07
CA THR A 414 3.49 -6.11 -8.73
C THR A 414 3.17 -4.63 -8.57
N MET A 415 2.74 -4.26 -7.36
CA MET A 415 2.57 -2.85 -6.96
C MET A 415 3.92 -2.15 -6.74
N CYS A 416 5.00 -2.91 -6.50
CA CYS A 416 6.34 -2.36 -6.22
C CYS A 416 6.88 -1.46 -7.33
N GLN A 417 6.44 -1.68 -8.58
CA GLN A 417 6.81 -0.83 -9.71
C GLN A 417 6.35 0.62 -9.56
N HIS A 418 5.26 0.86 -8.82
CA HIS A 418 4.73 2.21 -8.60
C HIS A 418 5.45 2.92 -7.45
N THR A 419 5.95 2.16 -6.49
CA THR A 419 6.78 2.67 -5.38
C THR A 419 8.11 3.22 -5.89
N ILE A 420 8.77 2.53 -6.84
CA ILE A 420 10.09 2.96 -7.35
C ILE A 420 10.06 4.15 -8.32
N LEU A 421 8.87 4.71 -8.61
CA LEU A 421 8.74 5.87 -9.51
C LEU A 421 9.27 7.16 -8.85
N THR A 422 9.36 7.19 -7.52
CA THR A 422 9.89 8.33 -6.76
C THR A 422 10.64 7.81 -5.53
N SER A 423 11.34 8.70 -4.82
CA SER A 423 11.93 8.39 -3.50
C SER A 423 10.91 8.42 -2.35
N LYS A 424 9.64 8.77 -2.62
CA LYS A 424 8.58 8.83 -1.61
C LYS A 424 7.86 7.49 -1.46
N PRO A 425 7.38 7.14 -0.25
CA PRO A 425 6.57 5.93 -0.05
C PRO A 425 5.25 5.96 -0.82
N PHE A 426 4.71 4.78 -1.12
CA PHE A 426 3.47 4.59 -1.86
C PHE A 426 2.51 3.72 -1.06
N VAL A 427 1.23 4.11 -0.98
CA VAL A 427 0.19 3.37 -0.25
C VAL A 427 -1.00 3.10 -1.18
N ALA A 428 -1.53 1.89 -1.16
CA ALA A 428 -2.81 1.55 -1.79
C ALA A 428 -3.76 0.96 -0.75
N SER A 429 -4.85 1.67 -0.45
CA SER A 429 -5.81 1.33 0.59
C SER A 429 -6.89 0.37 0.13
N HIS A 430 -7.08 0.22 -1.18
CA HIS A 430 -8.00 -0.73 -1.80
C HIS A 430 -7.48 -1.26 -3.16
N PRO A 431 -6.36 -2.00 -3.20
CA PRO A 431 -5.82 -2.52 -4.45
C PRO A 431 -6.76 -3.47 -5.18
N GLU A 432 -7.69 -4.14 -4.48
CA GLU A 432 -8.77 -4.92 -5.07
C GLU A 432 -9.76 -4.09 -5.90
N ALA A 433 -9.87 -2.80 -5.61
CA ALA A 433 -10.75 -1.84 -6.26
C ALA A 433 -10.02 -0.89 -7.22
N ASP A 434 -8.69 -0.95 -7.26
CA ASP A 434 -7.87 -0.06 -8.06
C ASP A 434 -7.63 -0.66 -9.44
N VAL A 435 -7.97 0.09 -10.50
CA VAL A 435 -7.76 -0.28 -11.90
C VAL A 435 -6.32 -0.71 -12.21
N ARG A 436 -5.34 -0.20 -11.46
CA ARG A 436 -3.93 -0.56 -11.59
C ARG A 436 -3.65 -1.98 -11.07
N PHE A 437 -4.37 -2.42 -10.05
CA PHE A 437 -3.97 -3.55 -9.20
C PHE A 437 -4.99 -4.68 -9.15
N HIS A 438 -6.27 -4.42 -9.38
CA HIS A 438 -7.34 -5.40 -9.16
C HIS A 438 -7.19 -6.68 -9.99
N GLN A 439 -6.46 -6.62 -11.11
CA GLN A 439 -6.19 -7.78 -11.96
C GLN A 439 -4.91 -8.55 -11.58
N ILE A 440 -4.06 -8.01 -10.70
CA ILE A 440 -2.83 -8.67 -10.23
C ILE A 440 -3.19 -9.99 -9.54
N GLU A 441 -2.48 -11.07 -9.88
CA GLU A 441 -2.79 -12.41 -9.34
C GLU A 441 -2.68 -12.46 -7.82
N ALA A 442 -1.66 -11.82 -7.24
CA ALA A 442 -1.46 -11.76 -5.79
C ALA A 442 -2.62 -11.05 -5.08
N VAL A 443 -3.13 -9.94 -5.66
CA VAL A 443 -4.25 -9.19 -5.09
C VAL A 443 -5.49 -10.08 -4.96
N LYS A 444 -5.79 -10.88 -5.98
CA LYS A 444 -6.95 -11.79 -5.98
C LYS A 444 -6.76 -13.00 -5.07
N LEU A 445 -5.61 -13.67 -5.18
CA LEU A 445 -5.38 -14.96 -4.53
C LEU A 445 -5.14 -14.82 -3.03
N LEU A 446 -4.50 -13.72 -2.61
CA LEU A 446 -4.24 -13.43 -1.20
C LEU A 446 -5.27 -12.49 -0.59
N ARG A 447 -6.25 -12.02 -1.40
CA ARG A 447 -7.23 -11.00 -1.01
C ARG A 447 -6.55 -9.78 -0.43
N ILE A 448 -5.57 -9.24 -1.14
CA ILE A 448 -4.85 -8.05 -0.68
C ILE A 448 -5.82 -6.88 -0.68
N ARG A 449 -5.96 -6.25 0.49
CA ARG A 449 -6.78 -5.07 0.74
C ARG A 449 -5.97 -3.87 1.18
N TYR A 450 -4.67 -4.04 1.41
CA TYR A 450 -3.77 -2.94 1.74
C TYR A 450 -2.36 -3.22 1.24
N TYR A 451 -1.70 -2.19 0.72
CA TYR A 451 -0.29 -2.20 0.35
C TYR A 451 0.38 -0.92 0.85
N VAL A 452 1.58 -1.06 1.41
CA VAL A 452 2.48 0.08 1.67
C VAL A 452 3.88 -0.30 1.21
N GLY A 453 4.53 0.57 0.44
CA GLY A 453 5.87 0.37 -0.06
C GLY A 453 6.75 1.57 0.22
N PHE A 454 7.93 1.32 0.78
CA PHE A 454 8.99 2.30 0.95
C PHE A 454 10.11 1.99 -0.06
N PRO A 455 10.58 2.98 -0.84
CA PRO A 455 11.64 2.74 -1.81
C PRO A 455 12.96 2.41 -1.12
N VAL A 456 13.55 1.29 -1.52
CA VAL A 456 14.96 0.99 -1.20
C VAL A 456 15.81 1.78 -2.20
N THR A 457 16.76 2.57 -1.69
CA THR A 457 17.51 3.54 -2.48
C THR A 457 19.00 3.27 -2.50
N VAL A 458 19.66 3.67 -3.58
CA VAL A 458 21.12 3.80 -3.65
C VAL A 458 21.44 5.29 -3.65
N LYS A 459 22.37 5.71 -2.79
CA LYS A 459 22.83 7.10 -2.74
C LYS A 459 23.87 7.31 -3.83
N PHE A 460 23.81 8.46 -4.50
CA PHE A 460 24.79 8.87 -5.50
C PHE A 460 24.98 10.38 -5.47
N ASP A 461 26.17 10.83 -5.85
CA ASP A 461 26.48 12.25 -5.89
C ASP A 461 25.97 12.86 -7.20
N ASP A 462 25.09 13.85 -7.09
CA ASP A 462 24.67 14.68 -8.22
C ASP A 462 24.95 16.15 -7.90
N ASN A 463 25.92 16.74 -8.62
CA ASN A 463 26.20 18.18 -8.60
C ASN A 463 26.31 18.79 -7.18
N ASN A 464 27.08 18.17 -6.28
CA ASN A 464 27.27 18.54 -4.86
C ASN A 464 26.04 18.34 -3.95
N SER A 465 25.05 17.54 -4.37
CA SER A 465 23.96 17.06 -3.53
C SER A 465 23.89 15.54 -3.56
N SER A 466 23.80 14.91 -2.38
CA SER A 466 23.56 13.47 -2.29
C SER A 466 22.12 13.19 -2.71
N SER A 467 21.96 12.56 -3.87
CA SER A 467 20.65 12.14 -4.40
C SER A 467 20.40 10.66 -4.12
N GLU A 468 19.12 10.28 -4.10
CA GLU A 468 18.70 8.90 -3.85
C GLU A 468 18.00 8.31 -5.08
N MET A 469 18.51 7.18 -5.57
CA MET A 469 17.94 6.42 -6.70
C MET A 469 17.10 5.25 -6.17
N PRO A 470 15.78 5.22 -6.38
CA PRO A 470 14.95 4.07 -6.03
C PRO A 470 15.32 2.84 -6.87
N VAL A 471 15.76 1.76 -6.24
CA VAL A 471 16.17 0.51 -6.94
C VAL A 471 15.26 -0.68 -6.64
N GLY A 472 14.46 -0.58 -5.57
CA GLY A 472 13.67 -1.67 -5.05
C GLY A 472 12.68 -1.19 -3.98
N THR A 473 12.14 -2.12 -3.20
CA THR A 473 11.17 -1.77 -2.15
C THR A 473 11.35 -2.61 -0.90
N LEU A 474 11.14 -2.01 0.27
CA LEU A 474 10.63 -2.70 1.45
C LEU A 474 9.13 -2.44 1.46
N CYS A 475 8.32 -3.46 1.23
CA CYS A 475 6.88 -3.30 1.16
C CYS A 475 6.15 -4.30 2.04
N CYS A 476 4.93 -3.95 2.44
CA CYS A 476 4.04 -4.77 3.22
C CYS A 476 2.68 -4.89 2.51
N ILE A 477 2.04 -6.04 2.66
CA ILE A 477 0.67 -6.28 2.20
C ILE A 477 -0.18 -6.83 3.35
N ASP A 478 -1.47 -6.52 3.31
CA ASP A 478 -2.43 -7.04 4.27
C ASP A 478 -3.75 -7.41 3.58
N SER A 479 -4.46 -8.37 4.17
CA SER A 479 -5.80 -8.75 3.73
C SER A 479 -6.91 -7.95 4.40
N ASN A 480 -6.59 -7.12 5.40
CA ASN A 480 -7.53 -6.16 5.95
C ASN A 480 -7.31 -4.79 5.31
N ALA A 481 -8.40 -4.10 5.00
CA ALA A 481 -8.35 -2.75 4.46
C ALA A 481 -7.85 -1.76 5.52
N ARG A 482 -7.05 -0.78 5.09
CA ARG A 482 -6.55 0.32 5.93
C ARG A 482 -6.41 1.58 5.10
N SER A 483 -6.76 2.71 5.67
CA SER A 483 -6.73 4.00 4.96
C SER A 483 -5.55 4.88 5.33
N GLU A 484 -4.89 4.62 6.45
CA GLU A 484 -3.96 5.55 7.06
C GLU A 484 -2.69 4.82 7.53
N LEU A 485 -1.59 5.55 7.46
CA LEU A 485 -0.29 5.18 8.03
C LEU A 485 0.00 6.20 9.12
N THR A 486 0.34 5.78 10.33
CA THR A 486 0.67 6.75 11.38
C THR A 486 2.08 7.33 11.20
N ARG A 487 2.36 8.47 11.83
CA ARG A 487 3.66 9.14 11.79
C ARG A 487 4.78 8.25 12.33
N SER A 488 4.57 7.56 13.45
CA SER A 488 5.56 6.60 13.97
C SER A 488 5.77 5.40 13.04
N GLN A 489 4.70 4.89 12.40
CA GLN A 489 4.81 3.81 11.42
C GLN A 489 5.60 4.26 10.19
N TYR A 490 5.34 5.47 9.69
CA TYR A 490 6.09 6.07 8.58
C TYR A 490 7.58 6.18 8.92
N ALA A 491 7.91 6.79 10.06
CA ALA A 491 9.29 6.98 10.50
C ALA A 491 10.03 5.65 10.69
N THR A 492 9.37 4.69 11.33
CA THR A 492 9.93 3.35 11.56
C THR A 492 10.17 2.63 10.24
N MET A 493 9.20 2.62 9.33
CA MET A 493 9.36 1.98 8.01
C MET A 493 10.45 2.65 7.18
N LYS A 494 10.60 3.97 7.27
CA LYS A 494 11.71 4.68 6.62
C LYS A 494 13.06 4.22 7.18
N ARG A 495 13.22 4.16 8.50
CA ARG A 495 14.44 3.65 9.16
C ARG A 495 14.76 2.20 8.77
N LEU A 496 13.77 1.31 8.76
CA LEU A 496 13.92 -0.08 8.32
C LEU A 496 14.33 -0.18 6.83
N THR A 497 13.76 0.68 5.98
CA THR A 497 14.06 0.71 4.55
C THR A 497 15.46 1.27 4.29
N ASP A 498 15.91 2.27 5.05
CA ASP A 498 17.26 2.81 4.95
C ASP A 498 18.29 1.75 5.41
N ALA A 499 17.98 0.97 6.44
CA ALA A 499 18.80 -0.18 6.84
C ALA A 499 18.82 -1.27 5.76
N ALA A 500 17.67 -1.61 5.16
CA ALA A 500 17.61 -2.53 4.02
C ALA A 500 18.48 -2.04 2.86
N SER A 501 18.43 -0.74 2.56
CA SER A 501 19.22 -0.08 1.52
C SER A 501 20.72 -0.27 1.73
N ARG A 502 21.22 -0.11 2.96
CA ARG A 502 22.63 -0.35 3.30
C ARG A 502 23.01 -1.83 3.17
N LEU A 503 22.19 -2.73 3.71
CA LEU A 503 22.47 -4.16 3.70
C LEU A 503 22.48 -4.75 2.28
N ILE A 504 21.53 -4.37 1.41
CA ILE A 504 21.52 -4.89 0.04
C ILE A 504 22.74 -4.41 -0.76
N GLN A 505 23.23 -3.19 -0.51
CA GLN A 505 24.42 -2.66 -1.17
C GLN A 505 25.69 -3.37 -0.68
N LEU A 506 25.81 -3.63 0.62
CA LEU A 506 26.90 -4.42 1.18
C LEU A 506 26.95 -5.82 0.55
N LYS A 507 25.80 -6.50 0.50
CA LYS A 507 25.67 -7.83 -0.10
C LYS A 507 25.92 -7.82 -1.60
N GLY A 508 25.44 -6.81 -2.32
CA GLY A 508 25.69 -6.62 -3.74
C GLY A 508 27.18 -6.52 -4.06
N ARG A 509 27.93 -5.72 -3.29
CA ARG A 509 29.39 -5.63 -3.39
C ARG A 509 30.09 -6.96 -3.09
N GLN A 510 29.67 -7.66 -2.04
CA GLN A 510 30.22 -8.98 -1.70
C GLN A 510 30.03 -10.00 -2.85
N VAL A 511 28.82 -10.08 -3.42
CA VAL A 511 28.54 -10.96 -4.56
C VAL A 511 29.39 -10.58 -5.78
N GLN A 512 29.60 -9.29 -6.02
CA GLN A 512 30.43 -8.81 -7.12
C GLN A 512 31.92 -9.13 -6.93
N GLN A 513 32.44 -9.06 -5.71
CA GLN A 513 33.83 -9.42 -5.37
C GLN A 513 34.08 -10.93 -5.45
N GLN A 514 33.07 -11.76 -5.18
CA GLN A 514 33.15 -13.23 -5.29
C GLN A 514 33.14 -13.72 -6.74
N LEU A 515 32.70 -12.90 -7.70
CA LEU A 515 32.74 -13.21 -9.13
C LEU A 515 34.16 -12.98 -9.67
N ASP A 516 34.89 -14.07 -9.91
CA ASP A 516 36.27 -14.13 -10.41
C ASP A 516 36.52 -13.09 -11.55
N PRO A 517 37.52 -12.17 -11.43
CA PRO A 517 37.80 -11.14 -12.45
C PRO A 517 38.13 -11.69 -13.85
N LYS A 518 38.35 -13.00 -13.99
CA LYS A 518 38.53 -13.69 -15.28
C LYS A 518 37.24 -14.05 -16.02
N LEU A 519 36.07 -13.94 -15.38
CA LEU A 519 34.76 -14.23 -16.00
C LEU A 519 34.07 -12.97 -16.56
N VAL A 520 34.51 -11.78 -16.18
CA VAL A 520 34.02 -10.49 -16.69
C VAL A 520 34.38 -10.28 -18.18
N SER A 521 35.35 -11.04 -18.71
CA SER A 521 35.78 -10.95 -20.11
C SER A 521 35.08 -11.94 -21.08
N LYS A 522 33.98 -12.60 -20.68
CA LYS A 522 33.19 -13.44 -21.60
C LYS A 522 31.82 -12.80 -21.90
N PRO A 523 31.50 -12.50 -23.17
CA PRO A 523 30.26 -11.82 -23.57
C PRO A 523 28.99 -12.70 -23.50
N ASP A 524 29.00 -13.82 -22.77
CA ASP A 524 27.91 -14.81 -22.77
C ASP A 524 27.02 -14.76 -21.50
N PHE A 525 26.94 -13.61 -20.82
CA PHE A 525 25.75 -13.34 -20.00
C PHE A 525 24.61 -12.99 -20.97
N PRO A 526 23.44 -13.66 -20.90
CA PRO A 526 22.40 -13.46 -21.88
C PRO A 526 21.79 -12.06 -21.74
N MET A 527 22.40 -11.09 -22.42
CA MET A 527 21.74 -9.91 -22.93
C MET A 527 20.68 -10.39 -23.93
N ALA A 528 19.42 -10.37 -23.53
CA ALA A 528 18.33 -10.46 -24.49
C ALA A 528 17.10 -9.75 -23.94
N ALA A 529 16.85 -8.58 -24.55
CA ALA A 529 15.58 -7.94 -24.91
C ALA A 529 14.39 -8.04 -23.95
#